data_AF-A0A5B7BS15-F1
#
_entry.id   AF-A0A5B7BS15-F1
#
_cell.length_a   1.000
_cell.length_b   1.000
_cell.length_c   1.000
_cell.angle_alpha   90.00
_cell.angle_beta   90.00
_cell.angle_gamma   90.00
#
_symmetry.space_group_name_H-M   'P 1'
#
loop_
_entity.id
_entity.type
_entity.pdbx_description
1 polymer ?
#
loop_
_entity_poly.entity_id
_entity_poly.type
_entity_poly.pdbx_seq_one_letter_code
_entity_poly.pdbx_strand_id
1 'polypeptide(L)'
;MSTLMYRPFSSWANNSEWSMRFEEEEVKVVALGTVWVAAITSLNFLRIFTEGGLQRYVLSLDGPVVTASGFKDELVVVTHASPSLPSNDQMLEFRVFNIRNGMQPIRGRLPLT
;
A
#
# COMPACT_ATOMS: atom_id res chain seq x y z
N MET A 1 9.93 -10.99 -10.00
CA MET A 1 11.01 -10.15 -9.44
C MET A 1 10.69 -8.70 -9.74
N SER A 2 10.63 -7.85 -8.72
CA SER A 2 10.28 -6.43 -8.89
C SER A 2 11.16 -5.54 -8.01
N THR A 3 11.26 -4.25 -8.35
CA THR A 3 12.05 -3.28 -7.60
C THR A 3 11.18 -2.08 -7.25
N LEU A 4 11.12 -1.73 -5.97
CA LEU A 4 10.57 -0.46 -5.48
C LEU A 4 11.68 0.58 -5.48
N MET A 5 11.43 1.77 -6.01
CA MET A 5 12.36 2.90 -5.99
C MET A 5 11.70 4.12 -5.36
N TYR A 6 12.44 4.82 -4.50
CA TYR A 6 12.03 6.08 -3.91
C TYR A 6 13.07 7.16 -4.21
N ARG A 7 12.59 8.31 -4.71
CA ARG A 7 13.44 9.41 -5.19
C ARG A 7 12.89 10.75 -4.68
N PRO A 8 13.24 11.18 -3.47
CA PRO A 8 12.74 12.42 -2.91
C PRO A 8 13.39 13.63 -3.59
N PHE A 9 12.59 14.62 -3.99
CA PHE A 9 13.10 15.90 -4.48
C PHE A 9 13.62 16.79 -3.36
N SER A 10 13.03 16.68 -2.17
CA SER A 10 13.46 17.36 -0.96
C SER A 10 13.89 16.32 0.06
N SER A 11 15.15 16.37 0.48
CA SER A 11 15.67 15.58 1.60
C SER A 11 16.60 16.43 2.44
N TRP A 12 16.68 16.11 3.74
CA TRP A 12 17.66 16.69 4.65
C TRP A 12 19.08 16.17 4.41
N ALA A 13 19.23 15.03 3.71
CA ALA A 13 20.52 14.40 3.41
C ALA A 13 20.80 14.31 1.90
N ASN A 14 22.08 14.39 1.54
CA ASN A 14 22.51 14.06 0.18
C ASN A 14 22.29 12.56 -0.09
N ASN A 15 21.88 12.22 -1.32
CA ASN A 15 21.69 10.85 -1.79
C ASN A 15 20.66 10.03 -0.98
N SER A 16 19.49 10.60 -0.75
CA SER A 16 18.37 9.92 -0.06
C SER A 16 17.50 9.05 -0.96
N GLU A 17 17.91 8.85 -2.21
CA GLU A 17 17.27 7.88 -3.09
C GLU A 17 17.60 6.46 -2.58
N TRP A 18 16.61 5.57 -2.63
CA TRP A 18 16.82 4.17 -2.27
C TRP A 18 15.99 3.25 -3.16
N SER A 19 16.37 1.98 -3.18
CA SER A 19 15.61 0.94 -3.85
C SER A 19 15.56 -0.33 -3.01
N MET A 20 14.47 -1.08 -3.15
CA MET A 20 14.24 -2.36 -2.49
C MET A 20 13.86 -3.40 -3.53
N ARG A 21 14.57 -4.53 -3.55
CA ARG A 21 14.32 -5.63 -4.47
C ARG A 21 13.46 -6.69 -3.80
N PHE A 22 12.47 -7.19 -4.56
CA PHE A 22 11.57 -8.26 -4.17
C PHE A 22 11.83 -9.47 -5.06
N GLU A 23 12.35 -10.53 -4.45
CA GLU A 23 12.71 -11.76 -5.15
C GLU A 23 11.50 -12.69 -5.34
N GLU A 24 10.73 -12.92 -4.27
CA GLU A 24 9.62 -13.88 -4.24
C GLU A 24 8.24 -13.28 -4.51
N GLU A 25 8.15 -11.95 -4.57
CA GLU A 25 6.91 -11.22 -4.78
C GLU A 25 7.07 -10.05 -5.75
N GLU A 26 5.94 -9.60 -6.28
CA GLU A 26 5.88 -8.46 -7.18
C GLU A 26 5.12 -7.31 -6.54
N VAL A 27 5.68 -6.11 -6.54
CA VAL A 27 4.94 -4.89 -6.16
C VAL A 27 3.86 -4.62 -7.20
N LYS A 28 2.60 -4.60 -6.77
CA LYS A 28 1.41 -4.38 -7.61
C LYS A 28 0.90 -2.94 -7.51
N VAL A 29 0.94 -2.37 -6.31
CA VAL A 29 0.47 -1.00 -6.04
C VAL A 29 1.44 -0.31 -5.11
N VAL A 30 1.64 0.99 -5.32
CA VAL A 30 2.40 1.87 -4.44
C VAL A 30 1.54 3.05 -4.01
N ALA A 31 1.80 3.59 -2.82
CA ALA A 31 1.20 4.83 -2.34
C ALA A 31 2.21 5.61 -1.49
N LEU A 32 2.06 6.93 -1.44
CA LEU A 32 2.93 7.83 -0.69
C LEU A 32 2.12 8.61 0.35
N GLY A 33 2.65 8.72 1.56
CA GLY A 33 2.21 9.71 2.54
C GLY A 33 3.24 10.83 2.70
N THR A 34 3.20 11.52 3.84
CA THR A 34 4.14 12.63 4.10
C THR A 34 5.58 12.18 4.31
N VAL A 35 5.81 11.08 5.05
CA VAL A 35 7.15 10.57 5.39
C VAL A 35 7.23 9.04 5.32
N TRP A 36 6.37 8.42 4.51
CA TRP A 36 6.30 6.97 4.36
C TRP A 36 5.88 6.58 2.95
N VAL A 37 6.28 5.36 2.57
CA VAL A 37 5.98 4.71 1.29
C VAL A 37 5.28 3.39 1.58
N ALA A 38 4.15 3.13 0.94
CA ALA A 38 3.49 1.83 0.96
C ALA A 38 3.74 1.09 -0.34
N ALA A 39 4.00 -0.21 -0.23
CA ALA A 39 3.99 -1.15 -1.35
C ALA A 39 3.06 -2.31 -1.02
N ILE A 40 2.16 -2.64 -1.94
CA ILE A 40 1.28 -3.80 -1.85
C ILE A 40 1.69 -4.81 -2.91
N THR A 41 1.85 -6.07 -2.51
CA THR A 41 2.50 -7.09 -3.35
C THR A 41 1.55 -8.16 -3.87
N SER A 42 2.04 -9.00 -4.78
CA SER A 42 1.34 -10.16 -5.34
C SER A 42 0.95 -11.22 -4.33
N LEU A 43 1.57 -11.22 -3.15
CA LEU A 43 1.22 -12.10 -2.03
C LEU A 43 0.28 -11.42 -1.04
N ASN A 44 -0.35 -10.31 -1.44
CA ASN A 44 -1.25 -9.49 -0.63
C ASN A 44 -0.58 -8.93 0.64
N PHE A 45 0.73 -8.73 0.64
CA PHE A 45 1.40 -8.03 1.73
C PHE A 45 1.34 -6.52 1.50
N LEU A 46 0.85 -5.78 2.49
CA LEU A 46 1.05 -4.35 2.65
C LEU A 46 2.36 -4.14 3.43
N ARG A 47 3.33 -3.47 2.82
CA ARG A 47 4.62 -3.12 3.42
C ARG A 47 4.75 -1.61 3.52
N ILE A 48 5.10 -1.11 4.68
CA ILE A 48 5.34 0.31 4.95
C ILE A 48 6.82 0.56 5.14
N PHE A 49 7.37 1.48 4.36
CA PHE A 49 8.74 1.97 4.45
C PHE A 49 8.73 3.42 4.95
N THR A 50 9.75 3.81 5.71
CA THR A 50 10.01 5.23 6.00
C THR A 50 10.53 5.93 4.75
N GLU A 51 10.52 7.27 4.77
CA GLU A 51 11.23 8.09 3.77
C GLU A 51 12.69 7.67 3.58
N GLY A 52 13.37 7.23 4.64
CA GLY A 52 14.76 6.72 4.59
C GLY A 52 14.91 5.25 4.18
N GLY A 53 13.83 4.57 3.77
CA GLY A 53 13.88 3.19 3.26
C GLY A 53 13.83 2.08 4.31
N LEU A 54 13.61 2.40 5.59
CA LEU A 54 13.44 1.38 6.63
C LEU A 54 12.04 0.75 6.53
N GLN A 55 11.97 -0.57 6.34
CA GLN A 55 10.70 -1.31 6.42
C GLN A 55 10.21 -1.38 7.87
N ARG A 56 9.06 -0.77 8.17
CA ARG A 56 8.47 -0.69 9.52
C ARG A 56 7.39 -1.72 9.77
N TYR A 57 6.41 -1.80 8.89
CA TYR A 57 5.22 -2.64 9.08
C TYR A 57 5.03 -3.55 7.88
N VAL A 58 4.60 -4.78 8.16
CA VAL A 58 4.18 -5.77 7.16
C VAL A 58 2.88 -6.37 7.64
N LEU A 59 1.83 -6.29 6.83
CA LEU A 59 0.50 -6.82 7.14
C LEU A 59 -0.03 -7.61 5.95
N SER A 60 -0.73 -8.71 6.22
CA SER A 60 -1.48 -9.41 5.18
C SER A 60 -2.83 -8.74 4.94
N LEU A 61 -3.19 -8.55 3.67
CA LEU A 61 -4.51 -8.13 3.24
C LEU A 61 -5.35 -9.35 2.90
N ASP A 62 -6.67 -9.25 3.08
CA ASP A 62 -7.59 -10.39 2.89
C ASP A 62 -7.81 -10.74 1.42
N GLY A 63 -7.35 -9.90 0.48
CA GLY A 63 -7.51 -10.17 -0.94
C GLY A 63 -6.61 -9.32 -1.85
N PRO A 64 -6.65 -9.60 -3.18
CA PRO A 64 -5.85 -8.90 -4.17
C PRO A 64 -6.16 -7.40 -4.18
N VAL A 65 -5.09 -6.61 -4.23
CA VAL A 65 -5.18 -5.15 -4.26
C VAL A 65 -5.68 -4.63 -5.59
N VAL A 66 -6.57 -3.64 -5.55
CA VAL A 66 -7.02 -2.88 -6.71
C VAL A 66 -6.27 -1.56 -6.79
N THR A 67 -6.25 -0.81 -5.69
CA THR A 67 -5.57 0.49 -5.63
C THR A 67 -5.27 0.88 -4.18
N ALA A 68 -4.41 1.87 -4.01
CA ALA A 68 -4.13 2.49 -2.73
C ALA A 68 -3.80 3.97 -2.93
N SER A 69 -4.04 4.78 -1.90
CA SER A 69 -3.68 6.19 -1.89
C SER A 69 -3.29 6.61 -0.49
N GLY A 70 -2.28 7.48 -0.39
CA GLY A 70 -1.83 8.05 0.87
C GLY A 70 -2.10 9.54 0.92
N PHE A 71 -2.45 10.02 2.10
CA PHE A 71 -2.56 11.43 2.42
C PHE A 71 -2.12 11.67 3.85
N LYS A 72 -1.07 12.46 4.05
CA LYS A 72 -0.46 12.67 5.37
C LYS A 72 -0.04 11.35 6.03
N ASP A 73 -0.65 11.03 7.16
CA ASP A 73 -0.42 9.80 7.92
C ASP A 73 -1.46 8.72 7.58
N GLU A 74 -2.40 8.99 6.67
CA GLU A 74 -3.49 8.08 6.31
C GLU A 74 -3.19 7.34 5.02
N LEU A 75 -3.46 6.04 5.01
CA LEU A 75 -3.39 5.16 3.85
C LEU A 75 -4.76 4.54 3.65
N VAL A 76 -5.37 4.72 2.47
CA VAL A 76 -6.50 3.91 2.04
C VAL A 76 -6.01 2.82 1.09
N VAL A 77 -6.49 1.59 1.31
CA VAL A 77 -6.26 0.45 0.42
C VAL A 77 -7.61 -0.12 0.01
N VAL A 78 -7.78 -0.37 -1.28
CA VAL A 78 -8.96 -1.04 -1.85
C VAL A 78 -8.53 -2.41 -2.34
N THR A 79 -9.24 -3.45 -1.92
CA THR A 79 -8.99 -4.85 -2.29
C THR A 79 -10.27 -5.51 -2.78
N HIS A 80 -10.13 -6.59 -3.56
CA HIS A 80 -11.25 -7.50 -3.78
C HIS A 80 -11.59 -8.22 -2.47
N ALA A 81 -12.87 -8.19 -2.11
CA ALA A 81 -13.41 -8.90 -0.96
C ALA A 81 -13.93 -10.29 -1.33
N SER A 82 -14.22 -10.52 -2.61
CA SER A 82 -14.54 -11.82 -3.20
C SER A 82 -14.29 -11.76 -4.71
N PRO A 83 -14.36 -12.90 -5.43
CA PRO A 83 -14.51 -12.89 -6.88
C PRO A 83 -15.72 -12.03 -7.30
N SER A 84 -15.71 -11.59 -8.57
CA SER A 84 -16.85 -10.88 -9.14
C SER A 84 -18.11 -11.75 -9.16
N LEU A 85 -19.26 -11.09 -9.10
CA LEU A 85 -20.55 -11.76 -9.22
C LEU A 85 -20.77 -12.30 -10.64
N PRO A 86 -21.73 -13.24 -10.84
CA PRO A 86 -22.15 -13.66 -12.17
C PRO A 86 -22.66 -12.52 -13.07
N SER A 87 -23.15 -11.43 -12.47
CA SER A 87 -23.50 -10.17 -13.15
C SER A 87 -22.28 -9.36 -13.62
N ASN A 88 -21.06 -9.83 -13.33
CA ASN A 88 -19.78 -9.16 -13.54
C ASN A 88 -19.50 -7.97 -12.60
N ASP A 89 -20.33 -7.78 -11.58
CA ASP A 89 -20.13 -6.73 -10.57
C ASP A 89 -18.91 -7.02 -9.70
N GLN A 90 -18.12 -5.98 -9.43
CA GLN A 90 -16.93 -6.07 -8.60
C GLN A 90 -17.29 -6.02 -7.12
N MET A 91 -16.71 -6.93 -6.34
CA MET A 91 -16.90 -6.99 -4.89
C MET A 91 -15.67 -6.42 -4.19
N LEU A 92 -15.70 -5.10 -3.92
CA LEU A 92 -14.57 -4.38 -3.35
C LEU A 92 -14.80 -4.01 -1.88
N GLU A 93 -13.73 -4.02 -1.11
CA GLU A 93 -13.68 -3.43 0.24
C GLU A 93 -12.56 -2.40 0.32
N PHE A 94 -12.69 -1.47 1.25
CA PHE A 94 -11.64 -0.51 1.58
C PHE A 94 -11.24 -0.62 3.05
N ARG A 95 -9.97 -0.31 3.33
CA ARG A 95 -9.42 -0.14 4.67
C ARG A 95 -8.66 1.16 4.72
N VAL A 96 -8.87 1.92 5.79
CA VAL A 96 -8.09 3.11 6.10
C VAL A 96 -7.18 2.78 7.28
N PHE A 97 -5.90 3.07 7.13
CA PHE A 97 -4.86 2.92 8.15
C PHE A 97 -4.32 4.30 8.51
N ASN A 98 -3.99 4.50 9.78
CA ASN A 98 -3.14 5.58 10.22
C ASN A 98 -1.74 5.03 10.51
N ILE A 99 -0.78 5.39 9.65
CA ILE A 99 0.57 4.84 9.65
C ILE A 99 1.39 5.32 10.83
N ARG A 100 1.11 6.52 11.35
CA ARG A 100 1.85 7.11 12.47
C ARG A 100 1.64 6.35 13.77
N ASN A 101 0.42 5.91 14.05
CA ASN A 101 0.06 5.18 15.26
C ASN A 101 -0.20 3.68 15.03
N GLY A 102 -0.15 3.21 13.78
CA GLY A 102 -0.35 1.81 13.43
C GLY A 102 -1.79 1.32 13.60
N MET A 103 -2.78 2.21 13.60
CA MET A 103 -4.19 1.85 13.75
C MET A 103 -4.90 1.67 12.40
N GLN A 104 -5.95 0.86 12.37
CA GLN A 104 -6.90 0.77 11.26
C GLN A 104 -8.24 1.38 11.67
N PRO A 105 -8.44 2.70 11.53
CA PRO A 105 -9.64 3.37 12.02
C PRO A 105 -10.93 2.96 11.30
N ILE A 106 -10.89 2.64 10.00
CA ILE A 106 -12.11 2.41 9.20
C ILE A 106 -11.91 1.23 8.24
N ARG A 107 -12.93 0.39 8.10
CA ARG A 107 -13.07 -0.66 7.07
C ARG A 107 -14.52 -0.72 6.61
N GLY A 108 -14.74 -0.99 5.32
CA GLY A 108 -16.08 -1.18 4.79
C GLY A 108 -16.12 -1.73 3.37
N ARG A 109 -17.33 -2.00 2.88
CA ARG A 109 -17.56 -2.27 1.46
C ARG A 109 -17.43 -0.98 0.67
N LEU A 110 -16.85 -1.06 -0.53
CA LEU A 110 -16.73 0.10 -1.42
C LEU A 110 -17.99 0.15 -2.30
N PRO A 111 -18.85 1.17 -2.17
CA PRO A 111 -20.01 1.32 -3.05
C PRO A 111 -19.54 1.63 -4.48
N LEU A 112 -20.09 0.89 -5.44
CA LEU A 112 -19.86 1.08 -6.87
C LEU A 112 -21.21 1.24 -7.57
N THR A 113 -21.20 1.90 -8.72
CA THR A 113 -22.37 2.12 -9.59
C THR A 113 -22.52 1.04 -10.63
#